data_AF-A0A0B2P4T9-F1
#
_entry.id   AF-A0A0B2P4T9-F1
#
_cell.length_a   1.000
_cell.length_b   1.000
_cell.length_c   1.000
_cell.angle_alpha   90.00
_cell.angle_beta   90.00
_cell.angle_gamma   90.00
#
_symmetry.space_group_name_H-M   'P 1'
#
loop_
_entity.id
_entity.type
_entity.pdbx_description
1 polymer ?
#
loop_
_entity_poly.entity_id
_entity_poly.type
_entity_poly.pdbx_seq_one_letter_code
_entity_poly.pdbx_strand_id
1 'polypeptide(L)' 'WNILKPEFKRFVDEFHYHGSFPRGSNASFMALIPKSNHPQSLNDYRPISLIGCIYKVIAKLLANRLRSVI' A
#
# COMPACT_ATOMS: atom_id res chain seq x y z
N TRP A 1 -0.48 20.26 -3.18
CA TRP A 1 0.82 19.84 -2.59
C TRP A 1 1.16 20.63 -1.33
N ASN A 2 1.02 21.96 -1.33
CA ASN A 2 1.38 22.83 -0.19
C ASN A 2 0.78 22.41 1.17
N ILE A 3 -0.42 21.82 1.17
CA ILE A 3 -1.09 21.34 2.39
C ILE A 3 -0.62 19.93 2.81
N LEU A 4 -0.50 19.00 1.85
CA LEU A 4 -0.21 17.58 2.14
C LEU A 4 1.29 17.28 2.31
N LYS A 5 2.17 18.11 1.73
CA LYS A 5 3.62 17.90 1.73
C LYS A 5 4.21 17.73 3.14
N PRO A 6 3.86 18.56 4.15
CA PRO A 6 4.44 18.43 5.48
C PRO A 6 4.10 17.08 6.13
N GLU A 7 2.82 16.68 6.06
CA GLU A 7 2.33 15.42 6.62
C GLU A 7 2.95 14.21 5.90
N PHE A 8 3.04 14.27 4.58
CA PHE A 8 3.64 13.21 3.79
C PHE A 8 5.13 13.04 4.12
N LYS A 9 5.87 14.14 4.23
CA LYS A 9 7.29 14.12 4.60
C LYS A 9 7.45 13.53 6.01
N ARG A 10 6.65 13.99 6.98
CA ARG A 10 6.69 13.46 8.36
C ARG A 10 6.51 11.95 8.38
N PHE A 11 5.56 11.41 7.63
CA PHE A 11 5.34 9.96 7.57
C PHE A 11 6.56 9.20 7.03
N VAL A 12 7.18 9.70 5.95
CA VAL A 12 8.36 9.07 5.36
C VAL A 12 9.54 9.13 6.34
N ASP A 13 9.74 10.27 7.00
CA ASP A 13 10.81 10.47 7.99
C ASP A 13 10.61 9.56 9.22
N GLU A 14 9.39 9.44 9.73
CA GLU A 14 9.05 8.51 10.83
C GLU A 14 9.32 7.05 10.45
N PHE A 15 8.90 6.62 9.26
CA PHE A 15 9.20 5.27 8.77
C PHE A 15 10.70 5.05 8.63
N HIS A 16 11.44 6.04 8.13
CA HIS A 16 12.88 5.94 7.95
C HIS A 16 13.62 5.81 9.29
N TYR A 17 13.22 6.59 10.29
CA TYR A 17 13.86 6.60 11.61
C TYR A 17 13.51 5.36 12.44
N HIS A 18 12.24 4.94 12.45
CA HIS A 18 11.76 3.84 13.29
C HIS A 18 11.74 2.47 12.59
N GLY A 19 11.83 2.43 11.26
CA GLY A 19 11.74 1.19 10.48
C GLY A 19 10.37 0.51 10.55
N SER A 20 9.33 1.21 11.01
CA SER A 20 7.99 0.66 11.22
C SER A 20 6.91 1.63 10.78
N PHE A 21 5.74 1.09 10.43
CA PHE A 21 4.58 1.91 10.09
C PHE A 21 3.82 2.33 11.35
N PRO A 22 3.31 3.57 11.42
CA PRO A 22 2.39 3.96 12.47
C PRO A 22 1.17 3.03 12.49
N ARG A 23 0.64 2.74 13.68
CA ARG A 23 -0.51 1.82 13.83
C ARG A 23 -1.68 2.23 12.94
N GLY A 24 -2.27 1.24 12.25
CA GLY A 24 -3.39 1.45 11.33
C GLY A 24 -2.99 1.91 9.91
N SER A 25 -1.75 2.31 9.68
CA SER A 25 -1.31 2.79 8.36
C SER A 25 -1.24 1.68 7.29
N ASN A 26 -1.18 0.42 7.72
CA ASN A 26 -1.22 -0.77 6.88
C ASN A 26 -2.62 -1.41 6.83
N ALA A 27 -3.64 -0.78 7.43
CA ALA A 27 -5.01 -1.25 7.32
C ALA A 27 -5.43 -1.25 5.84
N SER A 28 -6.13 -2.31 5.43
CA SER A 28 -6.61 -2.46 4.07
C SER A 28 -7.98 -3.12 4.06
N PHE A 29 -8.80 -2.74 3.08
CA PHE A 29 -10.05 -3.44 2.78
C PHE A 29 -9.81 -4.44 1.65
N MET A 30 -10.37 -5.64 1.76
CA MET A 30 -10.36 -6.60 0.67
C MET A 30 -11.64 -6.43 -0.15
N ALA A 31 -11.49 -6.16 -1.45
CA ALA A 31 -12.60 -6.18 -2.40
C ALA A 31 -12.45 -7.38 -3.34
N LEU A 32 -13.56 -8.05 -3.64
CA LEU A 32 -13.59 -9.18 -4.55
C LEU A 32 -14.10 -8.70 -5.91
N ILE A 33 -13.23 -8.70 -6.93
CA ILE A 33 -13.58 -8.31 -8.29
C ILE A 33 -13.92 -9.57 -9.10
N PRO A 34 -15.13 -9.69 -9.68
CA PRO A 34 -15.49 -10.86 -10.47
C PRO A 34 -14.60 -10.99 -11.72
N LYS A 35 -14.25 -12.23 -12.08
CA LYS A 35 -13.47 -12.55 -13.30
C LYS A 35 -14.33 -12.64 -14.56
N SER A 36 -15.62 -12.96 -14.39
CA SER A 36 -16.61 -13.16 -15.46
C SER A 36 -17.97 -12.63 -15.02
N ASN A 37 -18.94 -12.57 -15.95
CA ASN A 37 -20.28 -12.01 -15.68
C ASN A 37 -21.12 -12.84 -14.71
N HIS A 38 -20.82 -14.12 -14.53
CA HIS A 38 -21.60 -15.05 -13.70
C HIS A 38 -20.67 -15.88 -12.80
N PRO A 39 -20.02 -15.26 -11.80
CA PRO A 39 -19.15 -15.99 -10.87
C PRO A 39 -19.97 -16.97 -10.02
N GLN A 40 -19.52 -18.22 -9.93
CA GLN A 40 -20.23 -19.30 -9.20
C GLN A 40 -19.47 -19.76 -7.95
N SER A 41 -18.15 -19.57 -7.93
CA SER A 41 -17.27 -19.96 -6.85
C SER A 41 -16.39 -18.81 -6.38
N LEU A 42 -15.82 -18.91 -5.17
CA LEU A 42 -14.85 -17.92 -4.68
C LEU A 42 -13.62 -17.78 -5.60
N ASN A 43 -13.25 -18.87 -6.29
CA ASN A 43 -12.16 -18.87 -7.26
C ASN A 43 -12.45 -18.02 -8.50
N ASP A 44 -13.71 -17.65 -8.74
CA ASP A 44 -14.12 -16.76 -9.84
C ASP A 44 -13.92 -15.27 -9.50
N TYR A 45 -13.38 -14.96 -8.31
CA TYR A 45 -13.05 -13.60 -7.91
C TYR A 45 -11.54 -13.39 -7.85
N ARG A 46 -11.11 -12.16 -8.16
CA ARG A 46 -9.78 -11.64 -7.89
C ARG A 46 -9.85 -10.78 -6.63
N PRO A 47 -9.21 -11.16 -5.52
CA PRO A 47 -9.11 -10.27 -4.37
C PRO A 47 -8.16 -9.11 -4.71
N ILE A 48 -8.58 -7.88 -4.42
CA ILE A 48 -7.72 -6.69 -4.44
C ILE A 48 -7.67 -6.09 -3.04
N SER A 49 -6.47 -5.71 -2.61
CA SER A 49 -6.28 -4.97 -1.36
C SER A 49 -6.36 -3.47 -1.64
N LEU A 50 -7.35 -2.83 -1.05
CA LEU A 50 -7.52 -1.38 -0.99
C LEU A 50 -6.73 -0.85 0.21
N ILE A 51 -5.42 -0.73 0.02
CA ILE A 51 -4.49 -0.16 1.01
C ILE A 51 -4.19 1.31 0.70
N GLY A 52 -3.96 2.10 1.75
CA GLY A 52 -3.66 3.52 1.65
C GLY A 52 -2.47 3.85 0.74
N CYS A 53 -2.54 4.97 0.03
CA CYS A 53 -1.52 5.37 -0.94
C CYS A 53 -0.15 5.61 -0.30
N ILE A 54 -0.11 6.09 0.95
CA ILE A 54 1.12 6.35 1.69
C ILE A 54 1.94 5.06 1.87
N TYR A 55 1.28 3.95 2.23
CA TYR A 55 1.92 2.63 2.31
C TYR A 55 2.56 2.24 0.97
N LYS A 56 1.83 2.46 -0.14
CA LYS A 56 2.31 2.12 -1.50
C LYS A 56 3.56 2.91 -1.89
N VAL A 57 3.69 4.17 -1.44
CA VAL A 57 4.90 4.98 -1.69
C VAL A 57 6.09 4.36 -0.97
N ILE A 58 5.98 4.05 0.32
CA ILE A 58 7.07 3.42 1.07
C ILE A 58 7.45 2.07 0.44
N ALA A 59 6.47 1.24 0.10
CA ALA A 59 6.70 -0.03 -0.59
C ALA A 59 7.49 0.16 -1.90
N LYS A 60 7.15 1.19 -2.68
CA LYS A 60 7.86 1.52 -3.92
C LYS A 60 9.29 2.02 -3.67
N LEU A 61 9.50 2.84 -2.64
CA LEU A 61 10.84 3.29 -2.24
C LEU A 61 11.73 2.10 -1.86
N LEU A 62 11.21 1.17 -1.05
CA LEU A 62 11.92 -0.05 -0.68
C LEU A 62 12.22 -0.95 -1.88
N ALA A 63 11.24 -1.15 -2.77
CA ALA A 63 11.45 -1.93 -4.00
C ALA A 63 12.53 -1.33 -4.89
N ASN A 64 12.62 0.00 -4.99
CA ASN A 64 13.67 0.67 -5.74
C ASN A 64 15.06 0.49 -5.08
N ARG A 65 15.14 0.52 -3.75
CA ARG A 65 16.38 0.22 -3.01
C ARG A 65 16.79 -1.24 -3.18
N LEU A 66 15.83 -2.16 -3.20
CA LEU A 66 16.09 -3.58 -3.43
C LEU A 66 16.61 -3.82 -4.86
N ARG A 67 16.05 -3.12 -5.86
CA ARG A 67 16.52 -3.20 -7.25
C ARG A 67 17.99 -2.78 -7.43
N SER A 68 18.56 -1.94 -6.58
CA SER A 68 19.98 -1.56 -6.72
C SER A 68 20.94 -2.59 -6.13
N VAL A 69 20.44 -3.59 -5.39
CA VAL A 69 21.26 -4.63 -4.75
C VAL A 69 21.03 -6.03 -5.33
N ILE A 70 20.00 -6.19 -6.17
CA ILE A 70 19.72 -7.39 -6.98
C ILE A 70 20.04 -7.07 -8.43
#